data_AF-A0A0U3SX99-F1
#
_entry.id   AF-A0A0U3SX99-F1
#
_cell.length_a   1.000
_cell.length_b   1.000
_cell.length_c   1.000
_cell.angle_alpha   90.00
_cell.angle_beta   90.00
_cell.angle_gamma   90.00
#
_symmetry.space_group_name_H-M   'P 1'
#
loop_
_entity.id
_entity.type
_entity.pdbx_description
1 polymer ?
#
loop_
_entity_poly.entity_id
_entity_poly.type
_entity_poly.pdbx_seq_one_letter_code
_entity_poly.pdbx_strand_id
1 'polypeptide(L)'
;MRVIIKPKRGLGRIEVEVPSELAERIKRLSKRYNVSEGRILEIVLSESFKEPEEDVERLENEVRELEKKVGKLEREWAPLRYKAYGVSEDNKILAIELNALLAENSQLKRFLRKKIERNPELRGLIQYYLR
;
A
#
# COMPACT_ATOMS: atom_id res chain seq x y z
N MET A 1 9.72 -34.44 -15.31
CA MET A 1 8.25 -34.21 -15.14
C MET A 1 7.54 -35.11 -16.13
N ARG A 2 6.46 -35.80 -15.76
CA ARG A 2 5.75 -36.70 -16.68
C ARG A 2 4.48 -36.03 -17.22
N VAL A 3 4.37 -35.95 -18.54
CA VAL A 3 3.21 -35.37 -19.23
C VAL A 3 2.44 -36.49 -19.89
N ILE A 4 1.13 -36.55 -19.64
CA ILE A 4 0.23 -37.57 -20.19
C ILE A 4 -0.76 -36.87 -21.12
N ILE A 5 -0.65 -37.12 -22.42
CA ILE A 5 -1.54 -36.58 -23.43
C ILE A 5 -2.56 -37.67 -23.79
N LYS A 6 -3.86 -37.36 -23.60
CA LYS A 6 -4.97 -38.23 -23.97
C LYS A 6 -5.71 -37.65 -25.18
N PRO A 7 -5.70 -38.32 -26.34
CA PRO A 7 -6.45 -37.87 -27.51
C PRO A 7 -7.97 -38.02 -27.29
N LYS A 8 -8.75 -37.15 -27.94
CA LYS A 8 -10.23 -37.19 -27.88
C LYS A 8 -10.84 -38.34 -28.71
N ARG A 9 -10.12 -38.91 -29.67
CA ARG A 9 -10.50 -40.08 -30.48
C ARG A 9 -9.26 -40.95 -30.76
N GLY A 10 -9.40 -42.28 -30.66
CA GLY A 10 -8.32 -43.26 -30.87
C GLY A 10 -7.75 -43.90 -29.58
N LEU A 11 -6.96 -44.96 -29.74
CA LEU A 11 -6.24 -45.65 -28.66
C LEU A 11 -4.77 -45.23 -28.68
N GLY A 12 -4.37 -44.40 -27.71
CA GLY A 12 -2.97 -44.04 -27.53
C GLY A 12 -2.82 -43.02 -26.42
N ARG A 13 -2.45 -43.45 -25.21
CA ARG A 13 -1.93 -42.52 -24.20
C ARG A 13 -0.49 -42.23 -24.58
N ILE A 14 -0.18 -40.98 -24.88
CA ILE A 14 1.21 -40.57 -25.11
C ILE A 14 1.74 -40.10 -23.77
N GLU A 15 2.73 -40.82 -23.26
CA GLU A 15 3.44 -40.46 -22.05
C GLU A 15 4.82 -39.98 -22.45
N VAL A 16 5.12 -38.73 -22.11
CA VAL A 16 6.43 -38.13 -22.39
C VAL A 16 7.06 -37.74 -21.07
N GLU A 17 8.32 -38.12 -20.90
CA GLU A 17 9.13 -37.64 -19.81
C GLU A 17 9.87 -36.39 -20.26
N VAL A 18 9.56 -35.27 -19.61
CA VAL A 18 10.22 -33.98 -19.86
C VAL A 18 11.55 -33.97 -19.10
N PRO A 19 12.67 -33.67 -19.79
CA PRO A 19 13.98 -33.53 -19.16
C PRO A 19 13.95 -32.63 -17.93
N SER A 20 14.75 -32.95 -16.92
CA SER A 20 14.80 -32.25 -15.63
C SER A 20 15.02 -30.74 -15.79
N GLU A 21 15.95 -30.34 -16.66
CA GLU A 21 16.26 -28.93 -16.93
C GLU A 21 15.06 -28.15 -17.51
N LEU A 22 14.34 -28.75 -18.45
CA LEU A 22 13.11 -28.17 -19.04
C LEU A 22 11.98 -28.11 -18.01
N ALA A 23 11.82 -29.15 -17.19
CA ALA A 23 10.83 -29.17 -16.13
C ALA A 23 11.07 -28.08 -15.08
N GLU A 24 12.33 -27.79 -14.73
CA GLU A 24 12.69 -26.69 -13.85
C GLU A 24 12.41 -25.32 -14.47
N ARG A 25 12.68 -25.14 -15.77
CA ARG A 25 12.32 -23.92 -16.50
C ARG A 25 10.80 -23.69 -16.49
N ILE A 26 10.00 -24.72 -16.76
CA ILE A 26 8.53 -24.65 -16.71
C ILE A 26 8.04 -24.28 -15.31
N LYS A 27 8.62 -24.88 -14.26
CA LYS A 27 8.33 -24.53 -12.86
C LYS A 27 8.63 -23.08 -12.53
N ARG A 28 9.77 -22.55 -13.00
CA ARG A 28 10.15 -21.14 -12.79
C ARG A 28 9.17 -20.19 -13.48
N LEU A 29 8.78 -20.48 -14.71
CA LEU A 29 7.79 -19.70 -15.46
C LEU A 29 6.41 -19.75 -14.80
N SER A 30 5.99 -20.94 -14.34
CA SER A 30 4.74 -21.15 -13.61
C SER A 30 4.63 -20.24 -12.40
N LYS A 31 5.69 -20.19 -11.57
CA LYS A 31 5.76 -19.30 -10.42
C LYS A 31 5.80 -17.83 -10.82
N ARG A 32 6.62 -17.46 -11.82
CA ARG A 32 6.81 -16.06 -12.23
C ARG A 32 5.52 -15.43 -12.74
N TYR A 33 4.76 -16.16 -13.56
CA TYR A 33 3.56 -15.65 -14.19
C TYR A 33 2.27 -16.07 -13.48
N ASN A 34 2.37 -16.86 -12.39
CA ASN A 34 1.25 -17.43 -11.65
C ASN A 34 0.27 -18.21 -12.53
N VAL A 35 0.82 -19.08 -13.38
CA VAL A 35 0.07 -19.91 -14.35
C VAL A 35 0.44 -21.38 -14.14
N SER A 36 -0.49 -22.31 -14.37
CA SER A 36 -0.20 -23.74 -14.20
C SER A 36 0.87 -24.24 -15.18
N GLU A 37 1.67 -25.22 -14.73
CA GLU A 37 2.70 -25.86 -15.56
C GLU A 37 2.11 -26.47 -16.85
N GLY A 38 0.88 -27.02 -16.76
CA GLY A 38 0.16 -27.58 -17.89
C GLY A 38 -0.24 -26.52 -18.93
N ARG A 39 -0.60 -25.31 -18.50
CA ARG A 39 -0.93 -24.21 -19.41
C ARG A 39 0.32 -23.67 -20.12
N ILE A 40 1.47 -23.66 -19.45
CA ILE A 40 2.75 -23.32 -20.08
C ILE A 40 3.10 -24.35 -21.15
N LEU A 41 2.98 -25.63 -20.84
CA LEU A 41 3.19 -26.70 -21.81
C LEU A 41 2.23 -26.60 -23.00
N GLU A 42 0.96 -26.30 -22.75
CA GLU A 42 -0.04 -26.08 -23.80
C GLU A 42 0.41 -24.96 -24.74
N ILE A 43 0.77 -23.79 -24.22
CA ILE A 43 1.22 -22.63 -25.01
C ILE A 43 2.47 -22.95 -25.84
N VAL A 44 3.43 -23.68 -25.26
CA VAL A 44 4.67 -24.08 -25.96
C VAL A 44 4.35 -25.06 -27.09
N LEU A 45 3.45 -26.01 -26.87
CA LEU A 45 3.06 -27.01 -27.87
C LEU A 45 2.14 -26.45 -28.95
N SER A 46 1.31 -25.46 -28.64
CA SER A 46 0.41 -24.81 -29.59
C SER A 46 1.06 -23.68 -30.36
N GLU A 47 2.31 -23.31 -30.03
CA GLU A 47 3.03 -22.14 -30.55
C GLU A 47 2.20 -20.84 -30.46
N SER A 48 1.20 -20.81 -29.57
CA SER A 48 0.23 -19.72 -29.46
C SER A 48 0.79 -18.62 -28.56
N PHE A 49 1.94 -18.08 -28.93
CA PHE A 49 2.50 -16.90 -28.31
C PHE A 49 1.69 -15.70 -28.79
N LYS A 50 1.10 -14.94 -27.86
CA LYS A 50 0.57 -13.62 -28.21
C LYS A 50 1.76 -12.71 -28.44
N GLU A 51 1.86 -12.14 -29.64
CA GLU A 51 2.70 -10.96 -29.83
C GLU A 51 2.10 -9.83 -29.00
N PRO A 52 2.90 -9.19 -28.14
CA PRO A 52 2.40 -8.04 -27.39
C PRO A 52 2.08 -6.91 -28.37
N GLU A 53 0.90 -6.32 -28.21
CA GLU A 53 0.45 -5.17 -29.03
C GLU A 53 1.30 -3.91 -28.77
N GLU A 54 1.99 -3.87 -27.63
CA GLU A 54 2.78 -2.75 -27.16
C GLU A 54 4.21 -3.17 -26.78
N ASP A 55 5.10 -2.19 -26.70
CA ASP A 55 6.47 -2.39 -26.22
C ASP A 55 6.47 -2.64 -24.71
N VAL A 56 6.41 -3.92 -24.34
CA VAL A 56 6.41 -4.40 -22.95
C VAL A 56 7.66 -3.92 -22.21
N GLU A 57 8.81 -3.83 -22.88
CA GLU A 57 10.06 -3.40 -22.26
C GLU A 57 9.99 -1.92 -21.88
N ARG A 58 9.40 -1.09 -22.76
CA ARG A 58 9.12 0.31 -22.43
C ARG A 58 8.18 0.44 -21.24
N LEU A 59 7.07 -0.30 -21.21
CA LEU A 59 6.11 -0.25 -20.10
C LEU A 59 6.75 -0.68 -18.77
N GLU A 60 7.55 -1.76 -18.78
CA GLU A 60 8.27 -2.20 -17.58
C GLU A 60 9.23 -1.12 -17.05
N ASN A 61 9.88 -0.38 -17.96
CA ASN A 61 10.76 0.72 -17.58
C ASN A 61 9.99 1.91 -17.02
N GLU A 62 8.85 2.28 -17.61
CA GLU A 62 7.98 3.34 -17.10
C GLU A 62 7.45 3.00 -15.69
N VAL A 63 7.04 1.75 -15.47
CA VAL A 63 6.63 1.26 -14.13
C VAL A 63 7.78 1.40 -13.13
N ARG A 64 8.98 0.95 -13.48
CA ARG A 64 10.17 1.09 -12.60
C ARG A 64 10.50 2.55 -12.28
N GLU A 65 10.30 3.47 -13.22
CA GLU A 65 10.48 4.89 -12.94
C GLU A 65 9.44 5.44 -11.97
N LEU A 66 8.17 5.04 -12.15
CA LEU A 66 7.08 5.43 -11.26
C LEU A 66 7.31 4.91 -9.84
N GLU A 67 7.71 3.65 -9.68
CA GLU A 67 8.05 3.07 -8.37
C GLU A 67 9.14 3.88 -7.66
N LYS A 68 10.20 4.30 -8.39
CA LYS A 68 11.26 5.16 -7.83
C LYS A 68 10.73 6.54 -7.41
N LYS A 69 9.83 7.14 -8.20
CA LYS A 69 9.23 8.45 -7.88
C LYS A 69 8.34 8.35 -6.63
N VAL A 70 7.51 7.32 -6.55
CA VAL A 70 6.67 7.04 -5.38
C VAL A 70 7.54 6.83 -4.14
N GLY A 71 8.58 6.00 -4.22
CA GLY A 71 9.47 5.78 -3.08
C GLY A 71 10.18 7.04 -2.58
N LYS A 72 10.51 7.99 -3.47
CA LYS A 72 11.05 9.30 -3.07
C LYS A 72 9.99 10.15 -2.36
N LEU A 73 8.79 10.24 -2.93
CA LEU A 73 7.68 10.98 -2.34
C LEU A 73 7.30 10.43 -0.95
N GLU A 74 7.25 9.12 -0.79
CA GLU A 74 6.98 8.49 0.51
C GLU A 74 8.05 8.85 1.54
N ARG A 75 9.33 8.84 1.14
CA ARG A 75 10.44 9.21 2.02
C ARG A 75 10.38 10.68 2.45
N GLU A 76 9.97 11.58 1.56
CA GLU A 76 9.82 13.00 1.86
C GLU A 76 8.56 13.28 2.70
N TRP A 77 7.47 12.57 2.43
CA TRP A 77 6.18 12.82 3.05
C TRP A 77 6.05 12.17 4.44
N ALA A 78 6.63 10.98 4.66
CA ALA A 78 6.50 10.29 5.95
C ALA A 78 6.96 11.12 7.17
N PRO A 79 8.13 11.82 7.14
CA PRO A 79 8.57 12.65 8.26
C PRO A 79 7.65 13.84 8.52
N LEU A 80 7.15 14.48 7.47
CA LEU A 80 6.24 15.62 7.59
C LEU A 80 4.88 15.19 8.15
N ARG A 81 4.37 14.02 7.75
CA ARG A 81 3.15 13.42 8.32
C ARG A 81 3.32 13.15 9.81
N TYR A 82 4.46 12.58 10.21
CA TYR A 82 4.76 12.33 11.61
C TYR A 82 4.87 13.62 12.43
N LYS A 83 5.57 14.64 11.90
CA LYS A 83 5.67 15.97 12.53
C LYS A 83 4.30 16.63 12.68
N ALA A 84 3.47 16.60 11.64
CA ALA A 84 2.12 17.17 11.68
C ALA A 84 1.26 16.49 12.73
N TYR A 85 1.34 15.15 12.84
CA TYR A 85 0.65 14.40 13.89
C TYR A 85 1.14 14.81 15.29
N GLY A 86 2.46 14.88 15.51
CA GLY A 86 3.04 15.29 16.79
C GLY A 86 2.60 16.69 17.22
N VAL A 87 2.69 17.68 16.32
CA VAL A 87 2.23 19.04 16.61
C VAL A 87 0.72 19.08 16.93
N SER A 88 -0.08 18.25 16.27
CA SER A 88 -1.52 18.16 16.55
C SER A 88 -1.82 17.57 17.93
N GLU A 89 -1.08 16.54 18.36
CA GLU A 89 -1.16 15.96 19.71
C GLU A 89 -0.74 17.00 20.76
N ASP A 90 0.39 17.66 20.57
CA ASP A 90 0.89 18.69 21.48
C ASP A 90 -0.13 19.83 21.64
N ASN A 91 -0.72 20.29 20.53
CA ASN A 91 -1.77 21.31 20.56
C ASN A 91 -3.03 20.86 21.31
N LYS A 92 -3.39 19.57 21.21
CA LYS A 92 -4.51 19.00 21.95
C LYS A 92 -4.24 18.98 23.45
N ILE A 93 -3.03 18.61 23.86
CA ILE A 93 -2.61 18.65 25.27
C ILE A 93 -2.64 20.09 25.80
N LEU A 94 -2.06 21.03 25.05
CA LEU A 94 -2.08 22.46 25.40
C LEU A 94 -3.51 22.99 25.54
N ALA A 95 -4.42 22.57 24.66
CA ALA A 95 -5.83 22.95 24.76
C ALA A 95 -6.50 22.42 26.03
N ILE A 96 -6.18 21.20 26.46
CA ILE A 96 -6.65 20.62 27.73
C ILE A 96 -6.14 21.43 28.92
N GLU A 97 -4.83 21.70 28.96
CA GLU A 97 -4.18 22.46 30.04
C GLU A 97 -4.74 23.88 30.14
N LEU A 98 -4.85 24.58 29.02
CA LEU A 98 -5.42 25.92 28.97
C LEU A 98 -6.87 25.93 29.45
N ASN A 99 -7.66 24.92 29.10
CA ASN A 99 -9.05 24.81 29.55
C ASN A 99 -9.13 24.67 31.08
N ALA A 100 -8.27 23.83 31.67
CA ALA A 100 -8.17 23.67 33.12
C ALA A 100 -7.76 24.97 33.81
N LEU A 101 -6.70 25.63 33.34
CA LEU A 101 -6.22 26.90 33.88
C LEU A 101 -7.27 28.01 33.78
N LEU A 102 -8.04 28.07 32.68
CA LEU A 102 -9.14 29.03 32.53
C LEU A 102 -10.28 28.77 33.53
N ALA A 103 -10.56 27.51 33.83
CA ALA A 103 -11.55 27.13 34.84
C ALA A 103 -11.08 27.56 36.25
N GLU A 104 -9.84 27.24 36.61
CA GLU A 104 -9.23 27.66 37.88
C GLU A 104 -9.18 29.18 38.03
N ASN A 105 -8.73 29.90 37.01
CA ASN A 105 -8.70 31.37 37.02
C ASN A 105 -10.10 31.96 37.20
N SER A 106 -11.11 31.37 36.53
CA SER A 106 -12.50 31.79 36.68
C SER A 106 -13.01 31.58 38.10
N GLN A 107 -12.66 30.46 38.75
CA GLN A 107 -13.00 30.19 40.15
C GLN A 107 -12.31 31.18 41.09
N LEU A 108 -11.02 31.45 40.90
CA LEU A 108 -10.26 32.43 41.69
C LEU A 108 -10.82 33.84 41.54
N LYS A 109 -11.15 34.27 40.32
CA LYS A 109 -11.78 35.58 40.07
C LYS A 109 -13.13 35.68 40.78
N ARG A 110 -13.94 34.62 40.80
CA ARG A 110 -15.20 34.59 41.58
C ARG A 110 -14.95 34.74 43.07
N PHE A 111 -13.99 33.99 43.62
CA PHE A 111 -13.64 34.06 45.03
C PHE A 111 -13.18 35.47 45.44
N LEU A 112 -12.35 36.11 44.61
CA LEU A 112 -11.86 37.48 44.83
C LEU A 112 -12.85 38.58 44.42
N ARG A 113 -14.08 38.23 44.00
CA ARG A 113 -15.09 39.16 43.47
C ARG A 113 -14.59 40.04 42.32
N LYS A 114 -13.66 39.51 41.51
CA LYS A 114 -13.14 40.17 40.31
C LYS A 114 -13.97 39.81 39.08
N LYS A 115 -13.97 40.70 38.08
CA LYS A 115 -14.65 40.49 36.80
C LYS A 115 -14.00 39.33 36.04
N ILE A 116 -14.83 38.40 35.58
CA ILE A 116 -14.40 37.29 34.72
C ILE A 116 -14.36 37.80 33.28
N GLU A 117 -13.19 37.71 32.65
CA GLU A 117 -13.02 38.02 31.24
C GLU A 117 -13.31 36.77 30.42
N ARG A 118 -14.07 36.95 29.34
CA ARG A 118 -14.34 35.89 28.38
C ARG A 118 -13.61 36.25 27.10
N ASN A 119 -12.67 35.40 26.68
CA ASN A 119 -12.06 35.48 25.36
C ASN A 119 -12.71 34.40 24.47
N PRO A 120 -13.68 34.77 23.61
CA PRO A 120 -14.39 33.81 22.77
C PRO A 120 -13.49 33.19 21.68
N GLU A 121 -12.50 33.94 21.18
CA GLU A 121 -11.54 33.45 20.18
C GLU A 121 -10.68 32.33 20.76
N LEU A 122 -10.11 32.55 21.96
CA LEU A 122 -9.33 31.54 22.67
C LEU A 122 -10.16 30.29 22.96
N ARG A 123 -11.42 30.45 23.37
CA ARG A 123 -12.33 29.31 23.60
C ARG A 123 -12.65 28.56 22.32
N GLY A 124 -12.77 29.26 21.19
CA GLY A 124 -12.95 28.63 19.88
C GLY A 124 -11.75 27.78 19.47
N LEU A 125 -10.53 28.29 19.67
CA LEU A 125 -9.29 27.56 19.41
C LEU A 125 -9.15 26.32 20.31
N ILE A 126 -9.41 26.45 21.61
CA ILE A 126 -9.39 25.32 22.54
C ILE A 126 -10.42 24.26 22.10
N GLN A 127 -11.65 24.65 21.77
CA GLN A 127 -12.67 23.70 21.31
C GLN A 127 -12.30 23.00 20.01
N TYR A 128 -11.62 23.69 19.08
CA TYR A 128 -11.16 23.09 17.84
C TYR A 128 -10.23 21.90 18.09
N TYR A 129 -9.27 22.04 19.01
CA TYR A 129 -8.30 20.98 19.32
C TYR A 129 -8.82 19.91 20.29
N LEU A 130 -9.93 20.17 20.98
CA LEU A 130 -10.58 19.19 21.88
C LEU A 130 -11.59 18.26 21.19
N ARG A 131 -12.05 18.60 19.97
CA ARG A 131 -12.89 17.72 19.15
C ARG A 131 -12.11 16.53 18.61
#